data_AF-A0A7S1HVE7-F1
#
_entry.id   AF-A0A7S1HVE7-F1
#
_cell.length_a   1.000
_cell.length_b   1.000
_cell.length_c   1.000
_cell.angle_alpha   90.00
_cell.angle_beta   90.00
_cell.angle_gamma   90.00
#
_symmetry.space_group_name_H-M   'P 1'
#
loop_
_entity.id
_entity.type
_entity.pdbx_description
1 polymer ?
#
loop_
_entity_poly.entity_id
_entity_poly.type
_entity_poly.pdbx_seq_one_letter_code
_entity_poly.pdbx_strand_id
1 'polypeptide(L)'
;MGDSLVENFVQAIVSQQVNAYKQAFLSVTEVNFIASVADRYEWLTRNLRVFDDMFPSHWDVPFAVYKQVVCICIKAELQFAIPSCNEVNPLLRLWRKTSTFQKSIAKILDGKREANQIGSRVRAYNCITDVLEHLQKLADLEENMTEEALKGFLAQENWEGLPTSNLLESSENMFFFIQQRIRDWAGLSQGAMLYSIVCVWRRYLIVYALHLVGRLPPTVDSTKELPLPVVKQVCVLINSAQWWAGLVDNVMERAGFPQGDTAMQAAKEAFGLVASKGMDYLAAVAYVPIQRWVQKLIQGPGTAKGPWHAECVDRIEEVLSKQMQALGPVVCCLSAGPLAFCTTFVSLVVAKMLAQLYQRKQVPSKDMGNLLSAALQLSSHLKDLPYSCVPEEGAQSAPDMSDFGTHVEKEMLRLQHLLVLIEMPPELVVDEYCSLMPNPSGPGLTKVLQMRGASEADITIALEHFQLLGPGHRDTPSPPPALPWLAGPSPAALTMGPFKGERLPNGQFRISEGQLVIHLKREKVFNTLWSFLVAAYQAT
;
A
#
# COMPACT_ATOMS: atom_id res chain seq x y z
N MET A 1 62.20 6.47 34.81
CA MET A 1 62.53 7.03 33.48
C MET A 1 61.59 8.20 33.27
N GLY A 2 62.08 9.35 32.80
CA GLY A 2 61.24 10.53 32.62
C GLY A 2 60.14 10.29 31.58
N ASP A 3 58.95 10.84 31.82
CA ASP A 3 57.76 10.62 30.98
C ASP A 3 58.01 10.90 29.49
N SER A 4 58.90 11.86 29.17
CA SER A 4 59.26 12.18 27.78
C SER A 4 60.02 11.06 27.05
N LEU A 5 60.78 10.22 27.75
CA LEU A 5 61.48 9.09 27.15
C LEU A 5 60.51 7.96 26.81
N VAL A 6 59.50 7.74 27.66
CA VAL A 6 58.45 6.75 27.41
C VAL A 6 57.61 7.20 26.22
N GLU A 7 57.20 8.46 26.16
CA GLU A 7 56.47 9.01 25.01
C GLU A 7 57.23 8.86 23.69
N ASN A 8 58.52 9.22 23.66
CA ASN A 8 59.36 9.07 22.47
C ASN A 8 59.51 7.61 22.04
N PHE A 9 59.63 6.68 23.00
CA PHE A 9 59.72 5.25 22.71
C PHE A 9 58.40 4.70 22.16
N VAL A 10 57.27 5.07 22.74
CA VAL A 10 55.94 4.69 22.23
C VAL A 10 55.74 5.23 20.81
N GLN A 11 56.14 6.47 20.54
CA GLN A 11 56.07 7.05 19.18
C GLN A 11 56.95 6.31 18.17
N ALA A 12 58.13 5.83 18.58
CA ALA A 12 58.98 5.01 17.72
C ALA A 12 58.33 3.67 17.36
N ILE A 13 57.72 2.99 18.36
CA ILE A 13 56.95 1.75 18.13
C ILE A 13 55.78 2.00 17.18
N VAL A 14 55.00 3.05 17.43
CA VAL A 14 53.86 3.42 16.58
C VAL A 14 54.32 3.67 15.14
N SER A 15 55.41 4.41 14.94
CA SER A 15 55.96 4.69 13.61
C SER A 15 56.42 3.41 12.91
N GLN A 16 57.05 2.47 13.65
CA GLN A 16 57.44 1.17 13.14
C GLN A 16 56.22 0.35 12.70
N GLN A 17 55.16 0.31 13.51
CA GLN A 17 53.94 -0.45 13.20
C GLN A 17 53.17 0.14 12.01
N VAL A 18 53.13 1.47 11.89
CA VAL A 18 52.57 2.14 10.70
C VAL A 18 53.36 1.72 9.45
N ASN A 19 54.69 1.74 9.49
CA ASN A 19 55.49 1.33 8.33
C ASN A 19 55.32 -0.15 7.99
N ALA A 20 55.24 -1.03 8.99
CA ALA A 20 54.95 -2.45 8.78
C ALA A 20 53.58 -2.67 8.12
N TYR A 21 52.56 -1.93 8.55
CA TYR A 21 51.25 -1.94 7.90
C TYR A 21 51.32 -1.52 6.43
N LYS A 22 52.01 -0.40 6.14
CA LYS A 22 52.17 0.10 4.76
C LYS A 22 52.92 -0.93 3.90
N GLN A 23 53.95 -1.59 4.43
CA GLN A 23 54.67 -2.61 3.68
C GLN A 23 53.81 -3.84 3.39
N ALA A 24 52.99 -4.27 4.35
CA ALA A 24 52.12 -5.44 4.20
C ALA A 24 50.97 -5.21 3.22
N PHE A 25 50.41 -3.99 3.16
CA PHE A 25 49.13 -3.74 2.48
C PHE A 25 49.11 -2.59 1.45
N LEU A 26 50.12 -1.72 1.41
CA LEU A 26 50.19 -0.59 0.45
C LEU A 26 51.29 -0.77 -0.61
N SER A 27 52.15 -1.79 -0.50
CA SER A 27 53.23 -2.06 -1.46
C SER A 27 52.73 -2.68 -2.77
N VAL A 28 51.50 -3.20 -2.76
CA VAL A 28 50.80 -3.71 -3.94
C VAL A 28 49.69 -2.70 -4.25
N THR A 29 49.63 -2.18 -5.47
CA THR A 29 48.47 -1.43 -5.98
C THR A 29 47.23 -2.30 -5.84
N GLU A 30 46.54 -2.18 -4.70
CA GLU A 30 45.41 -3.03 -4.38
C GLU A 30 44.23 -2.66 -5.28
N VAL A 31 43.86 -3.61 -6.13
CA VAL A 31 42.72 -3.50 -7.04
C VAL A 31 41.39 -3.51 -6.26
N ASN A 32 41.36 -3.93 -4.98
CA ASN A 32 40.13 -3.94 -4.19
C ASN A 32 40.34 -3.95 -2.65
N PHE A 33 40.59 -2.78 -2.06
CA PHE A 33 40.70 -2.59 -0.60
C PHE A 33 39.51 -3.17 0.20
N ILE A 34 38.30 -3.09 -0.35
CA ILE A 34 37.07 -3.56 0.31
C ILE A 34 37.10 -5.07 0.55
N ALA A 35 37.74 -5.83 -0.34
CA ALA A 35 37.85 -7.28 -0.22
C ALA A 35 38.84 -7.70 0.88
N SER A 36 40.00 -7.01 0.98
CA SER A 36 41.10 -7.33 1.92
C SER A 36 40.91 -6.74 3.33
N VAL A 37 39.84 -5.99 3.57
CA VAL A 37 39.59 -5.32 4.86
C VAL A 37 39.58 -6.28 6.07
N ALA A 38 39.13 -7.53 5.89
CA ALA A 38 39.15 -8.53 6.96
C ALA A 38 40.58 -8.90 7.38
N ASP A 39 41.46 -9.08 6.41
CA ASP A 39 42.85 -9.47 6.65
C ASP A 39 43.60 -8.35 7.38
N ARG A 40 43.29 -7.09 7.03
CA ARG A 40 43.80 -5.90 7.72
C ARG A 40 43.36 -5.84 9.19
N TYR A 41 42.08 -6.13 9.47
CA TYR A 41 41.56 -6.21 10.83
C TYR A 41 42.18 -7.35 11.63
N GLU A 42 42.37 -8.50 11.01
CA GLU A 42 42.99 -9.64 11.66
C GLU A 42 44.47 -9.38 11.97
N TRP A 43 45.22 -8.82 11.02
CA TRP A 43 46.60 -8.40 11.22
C TRP A 43 46.73 -7.43 12.40
N LEU A 44 45.90 -6.40 12.45
CA LEU A 44 45.94 -5.42 13.55
C LEU A 44 45.59 -6.08 14.88
N THR A 45 44.56 -6.92 14.92
CA THR A 45 44.15 -7.65 16.12
C THR A 45 45.26 -8.55 16.66
N ARG A 46 45.97 -9.28 15.78
CA ARG A 46 47.10 -10.15 16.16
C ARG A 46 48.24 -9.34 16.76
N ASN A 47 48.64 -8.23 16.13
CA ASN A 47 49.73 -7.39 16.63
C ASN A 47 49.40 -6.72 17.98
N LEU A 48 48.16 -6.24 18.16
CA LEU A 48 47.75 -5.60 19.40
C LEU A 48 47.79 -6.55 20.61
N ARG A 49 47.48 -7.84 20.42
CA ARG A 49 47.57 -8.85 21.49
C ARG A 49 49.00 -9.06 21.96
N VAL A 50 49.97 -9.10 21.02
CA VAL A 50 51.39 -9.24 21.36
C VAL A 50 51.85 -8.07 22.24
N PHE A 51 51.39 -6.86 21.96
CA PHE A 51 51.77 -5.67 22.74
C PHE A 51 51.11 -5.60 24.12
N ASP A 52 49.92 -6.17 24.28
CA ASP A 52 49.24 -6.21 25.59
C ASP A 52 49.99 -7.08 26.61
N ASP A 53 50.66 -8.14 26.14
CA ASP A 53 51.46 -9.04 26.99
C ASP A 53 52.88 -8.51 27.28
N MET A 54 53.42 -7.65 26.40
CA MET A 54 54.83 -7.21 26.45
C MET A 54 55.09 -5.94 27.26
N PHE A 55 54.10 -5.05 27.41
CA PHE A 55 54.30 -3.70 27.96
C PHE A 55 53.43 -3.41 29.19
N PRO A 56 53.89 -2.56 30.13
CA PRO A 56 53.08 -2.14 31.26
C PRO A 56 51.78 -1.42 30.83
N SER A 57 50.67 -1.70 31.51
CA SER A 57 49.34 -1.16 31.14
C SER A 57 49.26 0.37 31.11
N HIS A 58 50.08 1.07 31.91
CA HIS A 58 50.10 2.54 31.98
C HIS A 58 50.81 3.21 30.78
N TRP A 59 51.57 2.46 29.96
CA TRP A 59 52.23 3.00 28.75
C TRP A 59 51.28 3.08 27.57
N ASP A 60 50.19 2.32 27.62
CA ASP A 60 49.12 2.36 26.65
C ASP A 60 49.52 2.11 25.18
N VAL A 61 50.58 1.33 24.97
CA VAL A 61 51.13 1.02 23.64
C VAL A 61 50.08 0.43 22.69
N PRO A 62 49.23 -0.54 23.08
CA PRO A 62 48.21 -1.10 22.18
C PRO A 62 47.21 -0.04 21.68
N PHE A 63 46.76 0.87 22.54
CA PHE A 63 45.82 1.92 22.12
C PHE A 63 46.49 2.97 21.22
N ALA A 64 47.75 3.35 21.51
CA ALA A 64 48.51 4.26 20.68
C ALA A 64 48.72 3.71 19.26
N VAL A 65 49.07 2.43 19.14
CA VAL A 65 49.21 1.72 17.85
C VAL A 65 47.86 1.63 17.13
N TYR A 66 46.81 1.20 17.82
CA TYR A 66 45.46 1.13 17.27
C TYR A 66 45.01 2.48 16.70
N LYS A 67 45.09 3.54 17.51
CA LYS A 67 44.66 4.89 17.13
C LYS A 67 45.39 5.35 15.87
N GLN A 68 46.70 5.14 15.79
CA GLN A 68 47.46 5.61 14.64
C GLN A 68 47.20 4.78 13.38
N VAL A 69 47.24 3.45 13.45
CA VAL A 69 47.02 2.59 12.28
C VAL A 69 45.60 2.76 11.74
N VAL A 70 44.61 2.84 12.63
CA VAL A 70 43.22 3.01 12.22
C VAL A 70 42.93 4.42 11.68
N CYS A 71 43.28 5.47 12.43
CA CYS A 71 42.92 6.84 12.04
C CYS A 71 43.72 7.33 10.82
N ILE A 72 44.94 6.86 10.61
CA ILE A 72 45.81 7.36 9.53
C ILE A 72 45.77 6.46 8.29
N CYS A 73 45.82 5.13 8.46
CA CYS A 73 45.87 4.23 7.32
C CYS A 73 44.46 3.78 6.92
N ILE A 74 43.81 3.00 7.78
CA ILE A 74 42.54 2.33 7.44
C ILE A 74 41.43 3.35 7.13
N LYS A 75 41.32 4.41 7.93
CA LYS A 75 40.32 5.47 7.72
C LYS A 75 40.50 6.18 6.37
N ALA A 76 41.74 6.54 6.02
CA ALA A 76 42.04 7.22 4.78
C ALA A 76 41.76 6.33 3.55
N GLU A 77 42.13 5.04 3.64
CA GLU A 77 41.84 4.07 2.58
C GLU A 77 40.34 3.84 2.40
N LEU A 78 39.57 3.77 3.50
CA LEU A 78 38.11 3.68 3.46
C LEU A 78 37.47 4.92 2.82
N GLN A 79 37.96 6.11 3.16
CA GLN A 79 37.49 7.37 2.57
C GLN A 79 37.72 7.42 1.05
N PHE A 80 38.72 6.70 0.53
CA PHE A 80 38.97 6.59 -0.91
C PHE A 80 38.19 5.44 -1.57
N ALA A 81 38.10 4.29 -0.91
CA ALA A 81 37.50 3.08 -1.47
C ALA A 81 35.97 3.13 -1.50
N ILE A 82 35.31 3.69 -0.47
CA ILE A 82 33.84 3.73 -0.39
C ILE A 82 33.22 4.56 -1.52
N PRO A 83 33.70 5.76 -1.85
CA PRO A 83 33.18 6.53 -2.99
C PRO A 83 33.31 5.84 -4.35
N SER A 84 34.30 4.95 -4.50
CA SER A 84 34.56 4.23 -5.76
C SER A 84 33.71 2.96 -5.91
N CYS A 85 33.14 2.42 -4.83
CA CYS A 85 32.34 1.20 -4.88
C CYS A 85 30.89 1.47 -5.30
N ASN A 86 30.41 0.81 -6.35
CA ASN A 86 29.06 0.99 -6.90
C ASN A 86 28.12 -0.20 -6.62
N GLU A 87 28.49 -1.06 -5.68
CA GLU A 87 27.71 -2.26 -5.34
C GLU A 87 27.32 -2.22 -3.87
N VAL A 88 26.06 -2.56 -3.56
CA VAL A 88 25.56 -2.58 -2.18
C VAL A 88 26.23 -3.68 -1.35
N ASN A 89 26.34 -4.89 -1.91
CA ASN A 89 26.73 -6.09 -1.16
C ASN A 89 28.18 -6.03 -0.64
N PRO A 90 29.19 -5.58 -1.42
CA PRO A 90 30.54 -5.36 -0.89
C PRO A 90 30.58 -4.34 0.24
N LEU A 91 29.85 -3.23 0.12
CA LEU A 91 29.78 -2.20 1.18
C LEU A 91 29.07 -2.70 2.43
N LEU A 92 27.99 -3.48 2.29
CA LEU A 92 27.34 -4.15 3.42
C LEU A 92 28.29 -5.13 4.12
N ARG A 93 29.05 -5.94 3.37
CA ARG A 93 30.05 -6.85 3.94
C ARG A 93 31.14 -6.08 4.68
N LEU A 94 31.64 -5.00 4.09
CA LEU A 94 32.60 -4.08 4.71
C LEU A 94 32.07 -3.56 6.04
N TRP A 95 30.82 -3.09 6.06
CA TRP A 95 30.19 -2.57 7.27
C TRP A 95 30.05 -3.64 8.35
N ARG A 96 29.62 -4.87 8.01
CA ARG A 96 29.50 -5.99 8.99
C ARG A 96 30.86 -6.30 9.60
N LYS A 97 31.87 -6.44 8.76
CA LYS A 97 33.25 -6.74 9.18
C LYS A 97 33.78 -5.64 10.10
N THR A 98 33.58 -4.37 9.72
CA THR A 98 34.00 -3.22 10.52
C THR A 98 33.30 -3.17 11.87
N SER A 99 31.98 -3.32 11.90
CA SER A 99 31.18 -3.32 13.14
C SER A 99 31.61 -4.43 14.10
N THR A 100 31.88 -5.62 13.56
CA THR A 100 32.36 -6.77 14.34
C THR A 100 33.77 -6.52 14.88
N PHE A 101 34.65 -5.97 14.05
CA PHE A 101 36.01 -5.62 14.44
C PHE A 101 36.03 -4.58 15.57
N GLN A 102 35.23 -3.52 15.46
CA GLN A 102 35.15 -2.47 16.50
C GLN A 102 34.68 -3.02 17.84
N LYS A 103 33.65 -3.88 17.84
CA LYS A 103 33.18 -4.58 19.04
C LYS A 103 34.26 -5.49 19.65
N SER A 104 35.05 -6.17 18.80
CA SER A 104 36.13 -7.05 19.24
C SER A 104 37.31 -6.26 19.81
N ILE A 105 37.69 -5.15 19.19
CA ILE A 105 38.81 -4.32 19.62
C ILE A 105 38.55 -3.64 20.95
N ALA A 106 37.33 -3.14 21.17
CA ALA A 106 36.96 -2.53 22.46
C ALA A 106 37.26 -3.51 23.61
N LYS A 107 36.92 -4.80 23.47
CA LYS A 107 37.23 -5.83 24.46
C LYS A 107 38.74 -6.06 24.67
N ILE A 108 39.55 -5.93 23.62
CA ILE A 108 41.01 -6.15 23.70
C ILE A 108 41.69 -4.94 24.35
N LEU A 109 41.27 -3.72 24.00
CA LEU A 109 41.93 -2.49 24.46
C LEU A 109 41.43 -1.99 25.82
N ASP A 110 40.22 -2.39 26.24
CA ASP A 110 39.58 -1.96 27.50
C ASP A 110 39.80 -2.93 28.68
N GLY A 111 40.71 -3.91 28.59
CA GLY A 111 40.96 -4.99 29.58
C GLY A 111 41.03 -4.61 31.07
N LYS A 112 42.17 -4.79 31.75
CA LYS A 112 42.30 -4.56 33.23
C LYS A 112 42.40 -3.08 33.62
N ARG A 113 41.56 -2.20 33.05
CA ARG A 113 41.72 -0.74 33.19
C ARG A 113 40.49 -0.09 33.85
N GLU A 114 40.71 1.03 34.54
CA GLU A 114 39.68 1.73 35.32
C GLU A 114 38.61 2.40 34.43
N ALA A 115 37.35 2.36 34.88
CA ALA A 115 36.17 2.77 34.11
C ALA A 115 36.19 4.22 33.60
N ASN A 116 36.90 5.13 34.28
CA ASN A 116 36.95 6.56 33.93
C ASN A 116 37.75 6.88 32.65
N GLN A 117 38.61 5.96 32.16
CA GLN A 117 39.35 6.15 30.90
C GLN A 117 38.62 5.61 29.67
N ILE A 118 37.53 4.85 29.87
CA ILE A 118 36.79 4.17 28.79
C ILE A 118 36.09 5.19 27.89
N GLY A 119 35.49 6.25 28.45
CA GLY A 119 34.67 7.22 27.72
C GLY A 119 35.39 8.05 26.64
N SER A 120 36.67 8.39 26.81
CA SER A 120 37.45 9.14 25.79
C SER A 120 37.88 8.24 24.63
N ARG A 121 37.98 6.93 24.86
CA ARG A 121 38.43 5.92 23.90
C ARG A 121 37.31 5.38 23.02
N VAL A 122 36.06 5.41 23.49
CA VAL A 122 34.87 5.05 22.68
C VAL A 122 34.84 5.82 21.35
N ARG A 123 35.20 7.12 21.36
CA ARG A 123 35.30 7.91 20.11
C ARG A 123 36.41 7.44 19.18
N ALA A 124 37.55 7.01 19.72
CA ALA A 124 38.63 6.45 18.92
C ALA A 124 38.26 5.07 18.34
N TYR A 125 37.49 4.25 19.07
CA TYR A 125 36.99 2.97 18.58
C TYR A 125 35.96 3.13 17.45
N ASN A 126 35.16 4.19 17.50
CA ASN A 126 34.10 4.48 16.53
C ASN A 126 34.57 5.29 15.31
N CYS A 127 35.84 5.67 15.21
CA CYS A 127 36.33 6.56 14.15
C CYS A 127 36.19 6.01 12.71
N ILE A 128 36.00 4.69 12.57
CA ILE A 128 35.70 4.02 11.30
C ILE A 128 34.19 4.08 11.00
N THR A 129 33.33 4.04 12.02
CA THR A 129 31.88 4.16 11.88
C THR A 129 31.50 5.50 11.26
N ASP A 130 32.18 6.58 11.66
CA ASP A 130 32.00 7.93 11.10
C ASP A 130 32.21 7.97 9.57
N VAL A 131 33.05 7.08 9.02
CA VAL A 131 33.31 6.97 7.58
C VAL A 131 32.27 6.07 6.89
N LEU A 132 31.62 5.18 7.63
CA LEU A 132 30.57 4.31 7.13
C LEU A 132 29.19 4.97 7.12
N GLU A 133 29.03 6.12 7.80
CA GLU A 133 27.83 6.95 7.78
C GLU A 133 27.62 7.73 6.47
N HIS A 134 28.14 7.23 5.34
CA HIS A 134 27.64 7.60 4.01
C HIS A 134 26.27 6.97 3.73
N LEU A 135 25.32 7.17 4.65
CA LEU A 135 23.96 6.64 4.69
C LEU A 135 23.25 6.83 3.35
N GLN A 136 23.45 8.00 2.72
CA GLN A 136 22.81 8.32 1.45
C GLN A 136 23.30 7.45 0.30
N LYS A 137 24.62 7.20 0.17
CA LYS A 137 25.14 6.39 -0.93
C LYS A 137 24.67 4.95 -0.85
N LEU A 138 24.64 4.38 0.35
CA LEU A 138 24.14 3.03 0.56
C LEU A 138 22.64 2.91 0.25
N ALA A 139 21.84 3.90 0.65
CA ALA A 139 20.43 3.96 0.28
C ALA A 139 20.23 4.12 -1.23
N ASP A 140 21.09 4.87 -1.91
CA ASP A 140 21.05 5.07 -3.37
C ASP A 140 21.38 3.79 -4.13
N LEU A 141 22.39 3.05 -3.67
CA LEU A 141 22.74 1.77 -4.26
C LEU A 141 21.64 0.72 -3.99
N GLU A 142 21.03 0.72 -2.79
CA GLU A 142 19.87 -0.14 -2.50
C GLU A 142 18.69 0.21 -3.41
N GLU A 143 18.46 1.51 -3.65
CA GLU A 143 17.43 2.00 -4.57
C GLU A 143 17.66 1.46 -5.98
N ASN A 144 18.87 1.59 -6.53
CA ASN A 144 19.18 1.06 -7.86
C ASN A 144 18.99 -0.46 -7.95
N MET A 145 19.48 -1.19 -6.95
CA MET A 145 19.38 -2.66 -6.93
C MET A 145 17.91 -3.12 -6.77
N THR A 146 17.10 -2.40 -5.99
CA THR A 146 15.66 -2.69 -5.87
C THR A 146 14.93 -2.38 -7.18
N GLU A 147 15.29 -1.29 -7.85
CA GLU A 147 14.73 -0.92 -9.16
C GLU A 147 15.02 -1.97 -10.23
N GLU A 148 16.28 -2.41 -10.33
CA GLU A 148 16.70 -3.43 -11.29
C GLU A 148 16.03 -4.78 -11.01
N ALA A 149 15.93 -5.18 -9.75
CA ALA A 149 15.23 -6.40 -9.35
C ALA A 149 13.75 -6.34 -9.77
N LEU A 150 13.05 -5.24 -9.46
CA LEU A 150 11.65 -5.07 -9.83
C LEU A 150 11.45 -5.11 -11.35
N LYS A 151 12.32 -4.43 -12.12
CA LYS A 151 12.29 -4.48 -13.59
C LYS A 151 12.50 -5.89 -14.12
N GLY A 152 13.45 -6.62 -13.55
CA GLY A 152 13.70 -8.02 -13.90
C GLY A 152 12.48 -8.91 -13.67
N PHE A 153 11.85 -8.79 -12.49
CA PHE A 153 10.66 -9.56 -12.14
C PHE A 153 9.48 -9.23 -13.06
N LEU A 154 9.22 -7.94 -13.33
CA LEU A 154 8.14 -7.52 -14.22
C LEU A 154 8.36 -7.91 -15.69
N ALA A 155 9.62 -7.99 -16.14
CA ALA A 155 9.95 -8.40 -17.50
C ALA A 155 9.74 -9.91 -17.74
N GLN A 156 9.83 -10.73 -16.69
CA GLN A 156 9.65 -12.18 -16.75
C GLN A 156 8.18 -12.59 -16.48
N GLU A 157 7.34 -11.66 -16.03
CA GLU A 157 5.96 -11.92 -15.60
C GLU A 157 5.03 -12.30 -16.76
N ASN A 158 4.32 -13.41 -16.61
CA ASN A 158 3.34 -13.91 -17.59
C ASN A 158 1.89 -13.49 -17.27
N TRP A 159 1.63 -13.00 -16.05
CA TRP A 159 0.33 -12.49 -15.61
C TRP A 159 -0.79 -13.54 -15.53
N GLU A 160 -0.47 -14.83 -15.54
CA GLU A 160 -1.46 -15.91 -15.45
C GLU A 160 -1.70 -16.39 -14.00
N GLY A 161 -0.78 -16.06 -13.10
CA GLY A 161 -0.76 -16.52 -11.72
C GLY A 161 -0.19 -17.93 -11.59
N LEU A 162 0.42 -18.19 -10.43
CA LEU A 162 1.01 -19.48 -10.11
C LEU A 162 -0.09 -20.53 -9.84
N PRO A 163 0.05 -21.77 -10.33
CA PRO A 163 -0.96 -22.83 -10.15
C PRO A 163 -1.22 -23.18 -8.68
N THR A 164 -0.25 -22.96 -7.80
CA THR A 164 -0.29 -23.35 -6.38
C THR A 164 -0.93 -22.28 -5.50
N SER A 165 -0.63 -21.01 -5.73
CA SER A 165 -1.00 -19.90 -4.85
C SER A 165 -2.01 -18.93 -5.48
N ASN A 166 -2.26 -19.01 -6.80
CA ASN A 166 -2.99 -17.99 -7.57
C ASN A 166 -2.45 -16.56 -7.37
N LEU A 167 -1.14 -16.44 -7.07
CA LEU A 167 -0.41 -15.19 -6.95
C LEU A 167 0.47 -14.98 -8.18
N LEU A 168 0.81 -13.72 -8.46
CA LEU A 168 1.82 -13.39 -9.46
C LEU A 168 3.21 -13.86 -9.01
N GLU A 169 3.99 -14.40 -9.94
CA GLU A 169 5.35 -14.84 -9.66
C GLU A 169 6.23 -13.65 -9.23
N SER A 170 6.05 -12.48 -9.87
CA SER A 170 6.73 -11.24 -9.48
C SER A 170 6.39 -10.79 -8.06
N SER A 171 5.19 -11.10 -7.53
CA SER A 171 4.84 -10.82 -6.13
C SER A 171 5.65 -11.67 -5.16
N GLU A 172 5.76 -12.98 -5.43
CA GLU A 172 6.55 -13.89 -4.58
C GLU A 172 8.05 -13.56 -4.68
N ASN A 173 8.55 -13.31 -5.88
CA ASN A 173 9.94 -12.91 -6.11
C ASN A 173 10.30 -11.60 -5.39
N MET A 174 9.43 -10.59 -5.46
CA MET A 174 9.63 -9.32 -4.74
C MET A 174 9.61 -9.50 -3.23
N PHE A 175 8.78 -10.42 -2.72
CA PHE A 175 8.75 -10.75 -1.30
C PHE A 175 10.03 -11.43 -0.84
N PHE A 176 10.49 -12.47 -1.55
CA PHE A 176 11.74 -13.15 -1.21
C PHE A 176 12.94 -12.21 -1.30
N PHE A 177 12.96 -11.32 -2.30
CA PHE A 177 13.96 -10.27 -2.42
C PHE A 177 13.96 -9.39 -1.16
N ILE A 178 12.83 -8.75 -0.81
CA ILE A 178 12.74 -7.88 0.37
C ILE A 178 13.08 -8.63 1.65
N GLN A 179 12.59 -9.86 1.83
CA GLN A 179 12.89 -10.67 3.02
C GLN A 179 14.38 -10.96 3.13
N GLN A 180 15.06 -11.27 2.02
CA GLN A 180 16.50 -11.43 1.99
C GLN A 180 17.21 -10.14 2.35
N ARG A 181 16.76 -9.00 1.81
CA ARG A 181 17.33 -7.69 2.15
C ARG A 181 17.16 -7.36 3.63
N ILE A 182 16.00 -7.60 4.23
CA ILE A 182 15.79 -7.41 5.67
C ILE A 182 16.82 -8.18 6.48
N ARG A 183 17.04 -9.46 6.17
CA ARG A 183 18.09 -10.26 6.84
C ARG A 183 19.48 -9.66 6.64
N ASP A 184 19.74 -9.10 5.46
CA ASP A 184 21.01 -8.44 5.18
C ASP A 184 21.23 -7.16 6.02
N TRP A 185 20.17 -6.45 6.39
CA TRP A 185 20.24 -5.18 7.12
C TRP A 185 20.00 -5.29 8.63
N ALA A 186 19.36 -6.38 9.11
CA ALA A 186 18.86 -6.57 10.48
C ALA A 186 19.95 -6.53 11.58
N GLY A 187 21.22 -6.75 11.25
CA GLY A 187 22.34 -6.75 12.22
C GLY A 187 23.22 -5.50 12.20
N LEU A 188 22.96 -4.56 11.29
CA LEU A 188 23.88 -3.47 10.95
C LEU A 188 23.38 -2.08 11.34
N SER A 189 22.07 -1.89 11.31
CA SER A 189 21.49 -0.57 11.18
C SER A 189 20.90 -0.07 12.50
N GLN A 190 21.42 1.05 13.00
CA GLN A 190 20.70 1.87 13.98
C GLN A 190 19.60 2.67 13.25
N GLY A 191 18.53 3.00 13.97
CA GLY A 191 17.20 3.31 13.43
C GLY A 191 17.12 4.18 12.17
N ALA A 192 17.96 5.22 12.03
CA ALA A 192 17.90 6.13 10.86
C ALA A 192 18.27 5.47 9.52
N MET A 193 19.30 4.61 9.49
CA MET A 193 19.72 3.94 8.24
C MET A 193 18.67 2.93 7.81
N LEU A 194 18.23 2.08 8.74
CA LEU A 194 17.22 1.08 8.50
C LEU A 194 15.93 1.72 7.99
N TYR A 195 15.52 2.83 8.60
CA TYR A 195 14.35 3.60 8.18
C TYR A 195 14.50 4.14 6.74
N SER A 196 15.69 4.63 6.38
CA SER A 196 15.95 5.10 5.01
C SER A 196 15.82 3.97 3.97
N ILE A 197 16.28 2.76 4.30
CA ILE A 197 16.18 1.57 3.46
C ILE A 197 14.73 1.08 3.37
N VAL A 198 13.99 1.06 4.48
CA VAL A 198 12.55 0.76 4.47
C VAL A 198 11.79 1.76 3.58
N CYS A 199 12.16 3.05 3.60
CA CYS A 199 11.57 4.03 2.70
C CYS A 199 11.85 3.76 1.21
N VAL A 200 13.01 3.14 0.90
CA VAL A 200 13.32 2.67 -0.46
C VAL A 200 12.39 1.53 -0.84
N TRP A 201 12.31 0.47 -0.02
CA TRP A 201 11.44 -0.68 -0.31
C TRP A 201 9.98 -0.26 -0.44
N ARG A 202 9.51 0.63 0.44
CA ARG A 202 8.16 1.22 0.36
C ARG A 202 7.89 1.85 -0.99
N ARG A 203 8.83 2.68 -1.48
CA ARG A 203 8.68 3.38 -2.76
C ARG A 203 8.50 2.37 -3.88
N TYR A 204 9.33 1.32 -3.91
CA TYR A 204 9.24 0.31 -4.96
C TYR A 204 8.05 -0.64 -4.83
N LEU A 205 7.55 -0.89 -3.62
CA LEU A 205 6.28 -1.57 -3.41
C LEU A 205 5.10 -0.74 -3.93
N ILE A 206 5.10 0.58 -3.72
CA ILE A 206 4.10 1.48 -4.31
C ILE A 206 4.21 1.48 -5.84
N VAL A 207 5.43 1.55 -6.40
CA VAL A 207 5.65 1.46 -7.85
C VAL A 207 5.12 0.13 -8.39
N TYR A 208 5.39 -0.98 -7.70
CA TYR A 208 4.85 -2.28 -8.08
C TYR A 208 3.32 -2.30 -8.05
N ALA A 209 2.68 -1.81 -6.98
CA ALA A 209 1.23 -1.69 -6.91
C ALA A 209 0.65 -0.85 -8.07
N LEU A 210 1.31 0.25 -8.45
CA LEU A 210 0.91 1.05 -9.61
C LEU A 210 1.05 0.29 -10.94
N HIS A 211 2.06 -0.57 -11.10
CA HIS A 211 2.12 -1.49 -12.23
C HIS A 211 0.93 -2.45 -12.27
N LEU A 212 0.49 -2.95 -11.11
CA LEU A 212 -0.70 -3.81 -11.04
C LEU A 212 -1.97 -3.03 -11.42
N VAL A 213 -2.12 -1.79 -10.95
CA VAL A 213 -3.24 -0.92 -11.37
C VAL A 213 -3.24 -0.69 -12.87
N GLY A 214 -2.08 -0.41 -13.47
CA GLY A 214 -1.95 -0.20 -14.91
C GLY A 214 -2.25 -1.45 -15.76
N ARG A 215 -2.36 -2.62 -15.14
CA ARG A 215 -2.77 -3.88 -15.78
C ARG A 215 -4.25 -4.19 -15.62
N LEU A 216 -4.95 -3.50 -14.73
CA LEU A 216 -6.40 -3.63 -14.64
C LEU A 216 -7.05 -3.00 -15.89
N PRO A 217 -8.09 -3.61 -16.46
CA PRO A 217 -8.80 -3.01 -17.57
C PRO A 217 -9.47 -1.69 -17.15
N PRO A 218 -9.44 -0.64 -18.00
CA PRO A 218 -9.98 0.68 -17.63
C PRO A 218 -11.51 0.69 -17.56
N THR A 219 -12.17 -0.07 -18.43
CA THR A 219 -13.63 -0.16 -18.52
C THR A 219 -14.08 -1.54 -18.95
N VAL A 220 -15.31 -1.91 -18.59
CA VAL A 220 -15.96 -3.11 -19.12
C VAL A 220 -16.52 -2.82 -20.50
N ASP A 221 -16.09 -3.60 -21.50
CA ASP A 221 -16.64 -3.50 -22.85
C ASP A 221 -18.00 -4.22 -22.92
N SER A 222 -19.08 -3.44 -22.84
CA SER A 222 -20.46 -3.95 -22.81
C SER A 222 -20.90 -4.68 -24.10
N THR A 223 -20.10 -4.62 -25.16
CA THR A 223 -20.44 -5.18 -26.47
C THR A 223 -19.87 -6.58 -26.72
N LYS A 224 -18.95 -7.04 -25.87
CA LYS A 224 -18.25 -8.32 -26.03
C LYS A 224 -18.80 -9.40 -25.11
N GLU A 225 -18.56 -10.65 -25.50
CA GLU A 225 -18.79 -11.82 -24.65
C GLU A 225 -17.98 -11.75 -23.35
N LEU A 226 -18.43 -12.47 -22.32
CA LEU A 226 -17.83 -12.49 -20.99
C LEU A 226 -16.32 -12.80 -21.07
N PRO A 227 -15.42 -11.85 -20.71
CA PRO A 227 -14.00 -12.04 -20.92
C PRO A 227 -13.36 -12.85 -19.78
N LEU A 228 -13.72 -14.13 -19.65
CA LEU A 228 -13.28 -15.02 -18.56
C LEU A 228 -11.75 -15.05 -18.34
N PRO A 229 -10.89 -15.05 -19.37
CA PRO A 229 -9.44 -14.97 -19.16
C PRO A 229 -9.01 -13.66 -18.48
N VAL A 230 -9.62 -12.54 -18.84
CA VAL A 230 -9.36 -11.22 -18.23
C VAL A 230 -9.89 -11.19 -16.80
N VAL A 231 -11.08 -11.75 -16.54
CA VAL A 231 -11.64 -11.89 -15.19
C VAL A 231 -10.69 -12.69 -14.30
N LYS A 232 -10.13 -13.81 -14.81
CA LYS A 232 -9.15 -14.63 -14.09
C LYS A 232 -7.88 -13.85 -13.76
N GLN A 233 -7.35 -13.12 -14.75
CA GLN A 233 -6.18 -12.25 -14.54
C GLN A 233 -6.45 -11.19 -13.47
N VAL A 234 -7.62 -10.55 -13.47
CA VAL A 234 -8.01 -9.58 -12.45
C VAL A 234 -8.09 -10.22 -11.05
N CYS A 235 -8.58 -11.46 -10.94
CA CYS A 235 -8.58 -12.19 -9.67
C CYS A 235 -7.16 -12.43 -9.14
N VAL A 236 -6.22 -12.83 -10.00
CA VAL A 236 -4.80 -13.00 -9.63
C VAL A 236 -4.16 -11.69 -9.17
N LEU A 237 -4.48 -10.57 -9.81
CA LEU A 237 -4.03 -9.23 -9.41
C LEU A 237 -4.56 -8.85 -8.02
N ILE A 238 -5.85 -9.08 -7.76
CA ILE A 238 -6.49 -8.85 -6.46
C ILE A 238 -5.83 -9.70 -5.37
N ASN A 239 -5.67 -11.00 -5.61
CA ASN A 239 -5.06 -11.93 -4.65
C ASN A 239 -3.64 -11.49 -4.29
N SER A 240 -2.83 -11.15 -5.30
CA SER A 240 -1.47 -10.65 -5.13
C SER A 240 -1.42 -9.38 -4.29
N ALA A 241 -2.33 -8.44 -4.54
CA ALA A 241 -2.39 -7.18 -3.81
C ALA A 241 -2.87 -7.37 -2.36
N GLN A 242 -3.91 -8.16 -2.14
CA GLN A 242 -4.41 -8.47 -0.80
C GLN A 242 -3.38 -9.21 0.04
N TRP A 243 -2.66 -10.16 -0.57
CA TRP A 243 -1.57 -10.88 0.08
C TRP A 243 -0.47 -9.90 0.54
N TRP A 244 -0.03 -8.99 -0.33
CA TRP A 244 0.93 -7.95 0.04
C TRP A 244 0.40 -7.03 1.15
N ALA A 245 -0.85 -6.57 1.06
CA ALA A 245 -1.46 -5.71 2.08
C ALA A 245 -1.50 -6.39 3.47
N GLY A 246 -1.68 -7.71 3.53
CA GLY A 246 -1.62 -8.49 4.78
C GLY A 246 -0.20 -8.79 5.28
N LEU A 247 0.82 -8.68 4.41
CA LEU A 247 2.20 -9.07 4.72
C LEU A 247 3.10 -7.90 5.14
N VAL A 248 2.70 -6.67 4.81
CA VAL A 248 3.46 -5.44 5.11
C VAL A 248 3.81 -5.33 6.60
N ASP A 249 2.88 -5.62 7.50
CA ASP A 249 3.11 -5.49 8.95
C ASP A 249 4.13 -6.54 9.44
N ASN A 250 4.06 -7.78 8.92
CA ASN A 250 5.03 -8.84 9.22
C ASN A 250 6.44 -8.51 8.70
N VAL A 251 6.52 -7.83 7.56
CA VAL A 251 7.78 -7.33 6.98
C VAL A 251 8.41 -6.27 7.90
N MET A 252 7.59 -5.37 8.45
CA MET A 252 8.05 -4.32 9.38
C MET A 252 8.53 -4.90 10.71
N GLU A 253 7.80 -5.86 11.27
CA GLU A 253 8.19 -6.54 12.52
C GLU A 253 9.53 -7.26 12.35
N ARG A 254 9.72 -7.99 11.24
CA ARG A 254 11.00 -8.67 10.93
C ARG A 254 12.17 -7.71 10.70
N ALA A 255 11.89 -6.49 10.25
CA ALA A 255 12.90 -5.45 10.13
C ALA A 255 13.28 -4.84 11.49
N GLY A 256 12.53 -5.11 12.56
CA GLY A 256 12.80 -4.60 13.91
C GLY A 256 12.08 -3.30 14.25
N PHE A 257 11.04 -2.94 13.49
CA PHE A 257 10.17 -1.80 13.81
C PHE A 257 9.02 -2.22 14.74
N PRO A 258 8.56 -1.32 15.62
CA PRO A 258 7.40 -1.58 16.47
C PRO A 258 6.13 -1.73 15.63
N GLN A 259 5.19 -2.52 16.14
CA GLN A 259 3.84 -2.58 15.56
C GLN A 259 3.19 -1.20 15.58
N GLY A 260 2.52 -0.83 14.48
CA GLY A 260 1.87 0.47 14.33
C GLY A 260 2.75 1.57 13.71
N ASP A 261 3.99 1.27 13.31
CA ASP A 261 4.79 2.21 12.52
C ASP A 261 4.12 2.47 11.16
N THR A 262 3.96 3.75 10.83
CA THR A 262 3.31 4.21 9.59
C THR A 262 4.24 4.20 8.39
N ALA A 263 5.51 3.81 8.56
CA ALA A 263 6.50 3.83 7.50
C ALA A 263 5.98 3.18 6.22
N MET A 264 5.37 1.99 6.29
CA MET A 264 4.85 1.26 5.12
C MET A 264 3.35 1.45 4.84
N GLN A 265 2.64 2.29 5.58
CA GLN A 265 1.18 2.47 5.45
C GLN A 265 0.75 2.85 4.02
N ALA A 266 1.49 3.76 3.38
CA ALA A 266 1.22 4.17 2.00
C ALA A 266 1.36 3.01 0.99
N ALA A 267 2.24 2.03 1.24
CA ALA A 267 2.33 0.84 0.39
C ALA A 267 1.12 -0.08 0.59
N LYS A 268 0.67 -0.27 1.84
CA LYS A 268 -0.54 -1.04 2.17
C LYS A 268 -1.78 -0.45 1.50
N GLU A 269 -1.92 0.88 1.54
CA GLU A 269 -3.01 1.60 0.86
C GLU A 269 -2.93 1.47 -0.67
N ALA A 270 -1.73 1.53 -1.26
CA ALA A 270 -1.55 1.35 -2.70
C ALA A 270 -1.98 -0.05 -3.16
N PHE A 271 -1.66 -1.11 -2.41
CA PHE A 271 -2.18 -2.45 -2.70
C PHE A 271 -3.67 -2.58 -2.43
N GLY A 272 -4.19 -1.94 -1.38
CA GLY A 272 -5.64 -1.85 -1.12
C GLY A 272 -6.40 -1.23 -2.30
N LEU A 273 -5.83 -0.21 -2.94
CA LEU A 273 -6.38 0.41 -4.15
C LEU A 273 -6.44 -0.56 -5.34
N VAL A 274 -5.40 -1.38 -5.55
CA VAL A 274 -5.41 -2.44 -6.59
C VAL A 274 -6.57 -3.39 -6.35
N ALA A 275 -6.71 -3.88 -5.12
CA ALA A 275 -7.78 -4.81 -4.75
C ALA A 275 -9.17 -4.17 -4.94
N SER A 276 -9.37 -2.93 -4.49
CA SER A 276 -10.63 -2.21 -4.65
C SER A 276 -11.00 -2.01 -6.12
N LYS A 277 -10.07 -1.47 -6.94
CA LYS A 277 -10.32 -1.25 -8.37
C LYS A 277 -10.59 -2.55 -9.12
N GLY A 278 -9.89 -3.63 -8.75
CA GLY A 278 -10.15 -4.96 -9.29
C GLY A 278 -11.55 -5.47 -8.95
N MET A 279 -11.96 -5.37 -7.68
CA MET A 279 -13.31 -5.77 -7.24
C MET A 279 -14.40 -4.95 -7.94
N ASP A 280 -14.20 -3.64 -8.10
CA ASP A 280 -15.12 -2.75 -8.83
C ASP A 280 -15.27 -3.18 -10.30
N TYR A 281 -14.17 -3.57 -10.95
CA TYR A 281 -14.19 -4.11 -12.31
C TYR A 281 -14.99 -5.42 -12.37
N LEU A 282 -14.74 -6.37 -11.47
CA LEU A 282 -15.48 -7.63 -11.41
C LEU A 282 -16.98 -7.40 -11.22
N ALA A 283 -17.36 -6.52 -10.27
CA ALA A 283 -18.75 -6.14 -10.03
C ALA A 283 -19.38 -5.49 -11.28
N ALA A 284 -18.65 -4.65 -12.00
CA ALA A 284 -19.12 -4.04 -13.24
C ALA A 284 -19.35 -5.09 -14.34
N VAL A 285 -18.46 -6.08 -14.49
CA VAL A 285 -18.63 -7.19 -15.45
C VAL A 285 -19.92 -7.97 -15.15
N ALA A 286 -20.22 -8.21 -13.89
CA ALA A 286 -21.47 -8.86 -13.47
C ALA A 286 -22.71 -7.98 -13.69
N TYR A 287 -22.57 -6.65 -13.58
CA TYR A 287 -23.69 -5.71 -13.69
C TYR A 287 -24.14 -5.44 -15.13
N VAL A 288 -23.21 -5.44 -16.09
CA VAL A 288 -23.49 -5.08 -17.50
C VAL A 288 -24.71 -5.80 -18.10
N PRO A 289 -24.88 -7.14 -17.95
CA PRO A 289 -26.02 -7.84 -18.53
C PRO A 289 -27.39 -7.41 -17.98
N ILE A 290 -27.44 -7.02 -16.70
CA ILE A 290 -28.68 -6.63 -16.01
C ILE A 290 -28.94 -5.13 -16.07
N GLN A 291 -27.94 -4.31 -16.42
CA GLN A 291 -28.01 -2.84 -16.41
C GLN A 291 -29.26 -2.30 -17.11
N ARG A 292 -29.60 -2.82 -18.30
CA ARG A 292 -30.77 -2.37 -19.06
C ARG A 292 -32.09 -2.64 -18.35
N TRP A 293 -32.16 -3.74 -17.58
CA TRP A 293 -33.37 -4.16 -16.87
C TRP A 293 -33.52 -3.39 -15.57
N VAL A 294 -32.42 -3.16 -14.86
CA VAL A 294 -32.39 -2.25 -13.70
C VAL A 294 -32.85 -0.85 -14.11
N GLN A 295 -32.39 -0.36 -15.26
CA GLN A 295 -32.84 0.92 -15.81
C GLN A 295 -34.35 0.94 -16.10
N LYS A 296 -34.87 -0.10 -16.77
CA LYS A 296 -36.30 -0.23 -17.06
C LYS A 296 -37.16 -0.35 -15.81
N LEU A 297 -36.65 -1.03 -14.78
CA LEU A 297 -37.32 -1.16 -13.48
C LEU A 297 -37.54 0.21 -12.84
N ILE A 298 -36.51 1.06 -12.80
CA ILE A 298 -36.59 2.40 -12.20
C ILE A 298 -37.38 3.39 -13.08
N GLN A 299 -37.26 3.30 -14.40
CA GLN A 299 -37.95 4.22 -15.34
C GLN A 299 -39.46 3.97 -15.40
N GLY A 300 -39.91 2.75 -15.10
CA GLY A 300 -41.31 2.36 -15.12
C GLY A 300 -41.81 1.92 -16.50
N PRO A 301 -43.07 1.51 -16.62
CA PRO A 301 -43.62 0.83 -17.81
C PRO A 301 -43.80 1.72 -19.05
N GLY A 302 -43.70 3.05 -18.91
CA GLY A 302 -44.07 3.97 -19.98
C GLY A 302 -45.54 3.80 -20.37
N THR A 303 -45.81 3.28 -21.58
CA THR A 303 -47.17 2.95 -22.05
C THR A 303 -47.55 1.47 -21.89
N ALA A 304 -46.65 0.62 -21.37
CA ALA A 304 -46.92 -0.80 -21.18
C ALA A 304 -47.97 -1.03 -20.09
N LYS A 305 -48.81 -2.06 -20.28
CA LYS A 305 -49.81 -2.51 -19.29
C LYS A 305 -49.39 -3.88 -18.77
N GLY A 306 -49.57 -4.13 -17.46
CA GLY A 306 -49.25 -5.41 -16.82
C GLY A 306 -48.30 -5.26 -15.62
N PRO A 307 -47.88 -6.39 -15.00
CA PRO A 307 -46.99 -6.41 -13.84
C PRO A 307 -45.52 -6.14 -14.22
N TRP A 308 -45.27 -5.04 -14.94
CA TRP A 308 -43.98 -4.69 -15.54
C TRP A 308 -42.80 -4.74 -14.56
N HIS A 309 -43.01 -4.28 -13.32
CA HIS A 309 -41.95 -4.27 -12.31
C HIS A 309 -41.55 -5.70 -11.90
N ALA A 310 -42.52 -6.61 -11.73
CA ALA A 310 -42.25 -8.02 -11.43
C ALA A 310 -41.54 -8.71 -12.60
N GLU A 311 -42.01 -8.50 -13.83
CA GLU A 311 -41.34 -9.04 -15.03
C GLU A 311 -39.89 -8.56 -15.16
N CYS A 312 -39.61 -7.31 -14.80
CA CYS A 312 -38.24 -6.79 -14.78
C CYS A 312 -37.38 -7.49 -13.73
N VAL A 313 -37.91 -7.75 -12.53
CA VAL A 313 -37.19 -8.46 -11.46
C VAL A 313 -36.91 -9.91 -11.87
N ASP A 314 -37.91 -10.62 -12.41
CA ASP A 314 -37.73 -12.00 -12.88
C ASP A 314 -36.67 -12.09 -14.00
N ARG A 315 -36.64 -11.10 -14.90
CA ARG A 315 -35.60 -11.01 -15.94
C ARG A 315 -34.22 -10.67 -15.38
N ILE A 316 -34.14 -9.84 -14.34
CA ILE A 316 -32.88 -9.54 -13.65
C ILE A 316 -32.36 -10.83 -13.02
N GLU A 317 -33.19 -11.56 -12.27
CA GLU A 317 -32.84 -12.84 -11.66
C GLU A 317 -32.33 -13.85 -12.69
N GLU A 318 -33.11 -14.08 -13.76
CA GLU A 318 -32.76 -15.07 -14.79
C GLU A 318 -31.38 -14.78 -15.43
N VAL A 319 -31.13 -13.52 -15.79
CA VAL A 319 -29.87 -13.09 -16.43
C VAL A 319 -28.72 -13.13 -15.42
N LEU A 320 -28.96 -12.69 -14.20
CA LEU A 320 -27.97 -12.63 -13.15
C LEU A 320 -27.50 -14.01 -12.73
N SER A 321 -28.42 -14.96 -12.54
CA SER A 321 -28.09 -16.34 -12.18
C SER A 321 -27.20 -17.01 -13.24
N LYS A 322 -27.51 -16.83 -14.53
CA LYS A 322 -26.66 -17.33 -15.63
C LYS A 322 -25.27 -16.69 -15.62
N GLN A 323 -25.20 -15.38 -15.37
CA GLN A 323 -23.94 -14.65 -15.31
C GLN A 323 -23.07 -15.11 -14.11
N MET A 324 -23.69 -15.31 -12.95
CA MET A 324 -23.02 -15.76 -11.73
C MET A 324 -22.52 -17.19 -11.85
N GLN A 325 -23.27 -18.09 -12.49
CA GLN A 325 -22.80 -19.44 -12.80
C GLN A 325 -21.57 -19.46 -13.70
N ALA A 326 -21.48 -18.54 -14.66
CA ALA A 326 -20.32 -18.42 -15.53
C ALA A 326 -19.10 -17.79 -14.83
N LEU A 327 -19.32 -16.81 -13.95
CA LEU A 327 -18.25 -16.14 -13.18
C LEU A 327 -17.77 -16.95 -11.97
N GLY A 328 -18.65 -17.75 -11.37
CA GLY A 328 -18.43 -18.50 -10.13
C GLY A 328 -17.09 -19.24 -10.10
N PRO A 329 -16.77 -20.11 -11.07
CA PRO A 329 -15.51 -20.85 -11.11
C PRO A 329 -14.25 -19.97 -11.04
N VAL A 330 -14.32 -18.75 -11.57
CA VAL A 330 -13.18 -17.82 -11.61
C VAL A 330 -13.12 -16.99 -10.32
N VAL A 331 -14.28 -16.50 -9.85
CA VAL A 331 -14.39 -15.69 -8.63
C VAL A 331 -14.11 -16.52 -7.37
N CYS A 332 -14.37 -17.82 -7.40
CA CYS A 332 -13.97 -18.75 -6.33
C CYS A 332 -12.44 -18.82 -6.13
N CYS A 333 -11.64 -18.37 -7.10
CA CYS A 333 -10.19 -18.26 -6.94
C CYS A 333 -9.75 -17.06 -6.10
N LEU A 334 -10.66 -16.15 -5.72
CA LEU A 334 -10.33 -14.99 -4.87
C LEU A 334 -9.96 -15.42 -3.45
N SER A 335 -8.89 -14.87 -2.89
CA SER A 335 -8.47 -15.13 -1.51
C SER A 335 -9.49 -14.67 -0.47
N ALA A 336 -10.21 -13.58 -0.74
CA ALA A 336 -11.31 -13.11 0.10
C ALA A 336 -12.62 -13.90 -0.10
N GLY A 337 -12.63 -14.87 -1.01
CA GLY A 337 -13.78 -15.67 -1.37
C GLY A 337 -14.82 -14.94 -2.23
N PRO A 338 -15.85 -15.68 -2.71
CA PRO A 338 -16.90 -15.12 -3.57
C PRO A 338 -17.81 -14.12 -2.84
N LEU A 339 -17.91 -14.19 -1.51
CA LEU A 339 -18.74 -13.27 -0.73
C LEU A 339 -18.28 -11.82 -0.81
N ALA A 340 -16.98 -11.56 -0.77
CA ALA A 340 -16.45 -10.19 -0.91
C ALA A 340 -16.82 -9.58 -2.28
N PHE A 341 -16.80 -10.39 -3.33
CA PHE A 341 -17.28 -10.02 -4.66
C PHE A 341 -18.79 -9.73 -4.64
N CYS A 342 -19.60 -10.64 -4.09
CA CYS A 342 -21.06 -10.45 -3.99
C CYS A 342 -21.43 -9.18 -3.22
N THR A 343 -20.76 -8.89 -2.10
CA THR A 343 -20.95 -7.68 -1.29
C THR A 343 -20.69 -6.42 -2.12
N THR A 344 -19.58 -6.39 -2.84
CA THR A 344 -19.22 -5.27 -3.73
C THR A 344 -20.23 -5.10 -4.86
N PHE A 345 -20.68 -6.22 -5.45
CA PHE A 345 -21.68 -6.23 -6.50
C PHE A 345 -23.04 -5.69 -6.03
N VAL A 346 -23.54 -6.11 -4.87
CA VAL A 346 -24.80 -5.60 -4.29
C VAL A 346 -24.70 -4.10 -4.06
N SER A 347 -23.60 -3.62 -3.48
CA SER A 347 -23.37 -2.19 -3.28
C SER A 347 -23.39 -1.41 -4.60
N LEU A 348 -22.82 -1.97 -5.68
CA LEU A 348 -22.88 -1.37 -7.02
C LEU A 348 -24.31 -1.33 -7.56
N VAL A 349 -25.08 -2.42 -7.47
CA VAL A 349 -26.47 -2.49 -7.95
C VAL A 349 -27.33 -1.42 -7.27
N VAL A 350 -27.28 -1.36 -5.93
CA VAL A 350 -28.04 -0.39 -5.14
C VAL A 350 -27.61 1.04 -5.46
N ALA A 351 -26.31 1.30 -5.57
CA ALA A 351 -25.80 2.62 -5.94
C ALA A 351 -26.32 3.07 -7.32
N LYS A 352 -26.38 2.16 -8.31
CA LYS A 352 -26.92 2.45 -9.64
C LYS A 352 -28.43 2.69 -9.61
N MET A 353 -29.18 1.90 -8.84
CA MET A 353 -30.63 2.09 -8.66
C MET A 353 -30.94 3.45 -8.02
N LEU A 354 -30.25 3.79 -6.93
CA LEU A 354 -30.38 5.08 -6.27
C LEU A 354 -30.03 6.23 -7.23
N ALA A 355 -28.91 6.13 -7.93
CA ALA A 355 -28.50 7.15 -8.91
C ALA A 355 -29.56 7.36 -10.01
N GLN A 356 -30.15 6.30 -10.53
CA GLN A 356 -31.22 6.38 -11.52
C GLN A 356 -32.51 6.97 -10.95
N LEU A 357 -32.86 6.62 -9.71
CA LEU A 357 -34.03 7.17 -9.03
C LEU A 357 -33.88 8.67 -8.80
N TYR A 358 -32.70 9.10 -8.32
CA TYR A 358 -32.35 10.53 -8.17
C TYR A 358 -32.33 11.28 -9.51
N GLN A 359 -32.19 10.63 -10.66
CA GLN A 359 -32.31 11.31 -11.95
C GLN A 359 -33.76 11.58 -12.35
N ARG A 360 -34.74 10.94 -11.70
CA ARG A 360 -36.16 11.18 -12.00
C ARG A 360 -36.60 12.57 -11.51
N LYS A 361 -37.40 13.23 -12.36
CA LYS A 361 -38.12 14.45 -11.96
C LYS A 361 -39.27 14.10 -11.03
N GLN A 362 -40.07 13.11 -11.40
CA GLN A 362 -41.19 12.61 -10.61
C GLN A 362 -41.32 11.10 -10.79
N VAL A 363 -41.74 10.42 -9.72
CA VAL A 363 -42.15 9.01 -9.74
C VAL A 363 -43.69 8.97 -9.66
N PRO A 364 -44.38 8.38 -10.65
CA PRO A 364 -45.83 8.28 -10.63
C PRO A 364 -46.33 7.50 -9.41
N SER A 365 -47.35 8.00 -8.72
CA SER A 365 -47.93 7.34 -7.54
C SER A 365 -48.44 5.92 -7.83
N LYS A 366 -48.92 5.64 -9.06
CA LYS A 366 -49.36 4.30 -9.47
C LYS A 366 -48.24 3.26 -9.57
N ASP A 367 -46.99 3.72 -9.72
CA ASP A 367 -45.83 2.84 -9.90
C ASP A 367 -45.09 2.61 -8.58
N MET A 368 -45.32 3.44 -7.56
CA MET A 368 -44.52 3.45 -6.33
C MET A 368 -44.65 2.15 -5.53
N GLY A 369 -45.87 1.72 -5.18
CA GLY A 369 -46.07 0.47 -4.44
C GLY A 369 -45.57 -0.77 -5.20
N ASN A 370 -45.69 -0.76 -6.53
CA ASN A 370 -45.15 -1.83 -7.38
C ASN A 370 -43.62 -1.83 -7.40
N LEU A 371 -42.99 -0.65 -7.42
CA LEU A 371 -41.54 -0.49 -7.37
C LEU A 371 -40.98 -0.86 -5.99
N LEU A 372 -41.68 -0.52 -4.90
CA LEU A 372 -41.32 -0.94 -3.55
C LEU A 372 -41.42 -2.46 -3.39
N SER A 373 -42.50 -3.07 -3.88
CA SER A 373 -42.64 -4.54 -3.92
C SER A 373 -41.53 -5.20 -4.74
N ALA A 374 -41.18 -4.63 -5.89
CA ALA A 374 -40.09 -5.12 -6.74
C ALA A 374 -38.72 -4.98 -6.05
N ALA A 375 -38.48 -3.90 -5.30
CA ALA A 375 -37.26 -3.74 -4.50
C ALA A 375 -37.16 -4.79 -3.39
N LEU A 376 -38.27 -5.14 -2.73
CA LEU A 376 -38.31 -6.22 -1.74
C LEU A 376 -38.02 -7.59 -2.39
N GLN A 377 -38.63 -7.88 -3.54
CA GLN A 377 -38.40 -9.12 -4.28
C GLN A 377 -36.93 -9.21 -4.74
N LEU A 378 -36.39 -8.15 -5.34
CA LEU A 378 -34.98 -8.09 -5.74
C LEU A 378 -34.03 -8.26 -4.53
N SER A 379 -34.38 -7.70 -3.37
CA SER A 379 -33.62 -7.91 -2.14
C SER A 379 -33.55 -9.39 -1.75
N SER A 380 -34.59 -10.17 -1.99
CA SER A 380 -34.58 -11.62 -1.75
C SER A 380 -33.59 -12.31 -2.70
N HIS A 381 -33.70 -12.06 -4.01
CA HIS A 381 -32.82 -12.67 -5.01
C HIS A 381 -31.34 -12.30 -4.80
N LEU A 382 -31.04 -11.07 -4.35
CA LEU A 382 -29.67 -10.64 -4.05
C LEU A 382 -29.06 -11.37 -2.84
N LYS A 383 -29.87 -11.81 -1.87
CA LYS A 383 -29.41 -12.63 -0.75
C LYS A 383 -28.98 -14.02 -1.19
N ASP A 384 -29.64 -14.55 -2.23
CA ASP A 384 -29.36 -15.89 -2.77
C ASP A 384 -28.20 -15.91 -3.78
N LEU A 385 -27.66 -14.73 -4.15
CA LEU A 385 -26.59 -14.58 -5.12
C LEU A 385 -25.35 -15.45 -4.85
N PRO A 386 -24.82 -15.55 -3.61
CA PRO A 386 -23.62 -16.32 -3.35
C PRO A 386 -23.78 -17.81 -3.70
N TYR A 387 -24.98 -18.38 -3.56
CA TYR A 387 -25.24 -19.78 -3.90
C TYR A 387 -25.07 -20.05 -5.39
N SER A 388 -25.30 -19.05 -6.25
CA SER A 388 -25.09 -19.16 -7.71
C SER A 388 -23.62 -19.14 -8.12
N CYS A 389 -22.72 -18.71 -7.23
CA CYS A 389 -21.28 -18.65 -7.48
C CYS A 389 -20.54 -19.93 -7.04
N VAL A 390 -21.17 -20.77 -6.20
CA VAL A 390 -20.52 -21.96 -5.62
C VAL A 390 -20.87 -23.20 -6.45
N PRO A 391 -19.87 -24.00 -6.90
CA PRO A 391 -20.13 -25.27 -7.57
C PRO A 391 -20.85 -26.28 -6.64
N GLU A 392 -21.75 -27.10 -7.18
CA GLU A 392 -22.57 -28.06 -6.41
C GLU A 392 -21.75 -29.02 -5.53
N GLU A 393 -20.51 -29.33 -5.90
CA GLU A 393 -19.62 -30.23 -5.15
C GLU A 393 -19.05 -29.61 -3.85
N GLY A 394 -19.17 -28.28 -3.66
CA GLY A 394 -18.63 -27.54 -2.49
C GLY A 394 -19.64 -27.19 -1.39
N ALA A 395 -20.89 -27.65 -1.51
CA ALA A 395 -22.00 -27.22 -0.64
C ALA A 395 -21.85 -27.60 0.85
N GLN A 396 -20.94 -28.51 1.20
CA GLN A 396 -20.76 -29.01 2.58
C GLN A 396 -19.98 -28.07 3.50
N SER A 397 -19.37 -27.01 2.96
CA SER A 397 -18.71 -25.93 3.71
C SER A 397 -19.20 -24.55 3.26
N ALA A 398 -20.52 -24.39 3.14
CA ALA A 398 -21.11 -23.09 2.84
C ALA A 398 -20.68 -22.08 3.93
N PRO A 399 -20.11 -20.92 3.57
CA PRO A 399 -19.77 -19.89 4.54
C PRO A 399 -21.01 -19.43 5.30
N ASP A 400 -20.84 -18.87 6.50
CA ASP A 400 -21.92 -18.20 7.21
C ASP A 400 -22.41 -17.02 6.35
N MET A 401 -23.66 -17.12 5.88
CA MET A 401 -24.29 -16.13 4.99
C MET A 401 -25.00 -15.02 5.78
N SER A 402 -25.05 -15.09 7.11
CA SER A 402 -25.80 -14.14 7.94
C SER A 402 -25.29 -12.69 7.79
N ASP A 403 -23.97 -12.49 7.83
CA ASP A 403 -23.34 -11.18 7.61
C ASP A 403 -23.60 -10.63 6.21
N PHE A 404 -23.65 -11.50 5.19
CA PHE A 404 -23.98 -11.09 3.84
C PHE A 404 -25.46 -10.69 3.71
N GLY A 405 -26.37 -11.50 4.27
CA GLY A 405 -27.80 -11.22 4.26
C GLY A 405 -28.14 -9.89 4.94
N THR A 406 -27.50 -9.61 6.08
CA THR A 406 -27.65 -8.32 6.80
C THR A 406 -27.08 -7.14 6.00
N HIS A 407 -25.97 -7.33 5.26
CA HIS A 407 -25.45 -6.32 4.33
C HIS A 407 -26.44 -6.00 3.21
N VAL A 408 -27.02 -7.03 2.57
CA VAL A 408 -28.03 -6.85 1.52
C VAL A 408 -29.23 -6.08 2.05
N GLU A 409 -29.74 -6.46 3.22
CA GLU A 409 -30.85 -5.75 3.87
C GLU A 409 -30.51 -4.29 4.12
N LYS A 410 -29.34 -4.01 4.71
CA LYS A 410 -28.89 -2.66 5.02
C LYS A 410 -28.75 -1.79 3.78
N GLU A 411 -28.16 -2.30 2.70
CA GLU A 411 -28.03 -1.54 1.44
C GLU A 411 -29.40 -1.30 0.79
N MET A 412 -30.24 -2.34 0.70
CA MET A 412 -31.58 -2.23 0.10
C MET A 412 -32.51 -1.34 0.92
N LEU A 413 -32.34 -1.27 2.23
CA LEU A 413 -33.13 -0.42 3.13
C LEU A 413 -33.02 1.06 2.72
N ARG A 414 -31.85 1.49 2.21
CA ARG A 414 -31.65 2.87 1.72
C ARG A 414 -32.57 3.20 0.54
N LEU A 415 -32.75 2.26 -0.38
CA LEU A 415 -33.68 2.39 -1.50
C LEU A 415 -35.13 2.35 -1.00
N GLN A 416 -35.45 1.42 -0.09
CA GLN A 416 -36.79 1.27 0.47
C GLN A 416 -37.24 2.52 1.25
N HIS A 417 -36.41 3.03 2.15
CA HIS A 417 -36.69 4.28 2.88
C HIS A 417 -36.96 5.44 1.92
N LEU A 418 -36.17 5.56 0.86
CA LEU A 418 -36.37 6.61 -0.13
C LEU A 418 -37.72 6.47 -0.85
N LEU A 419 -38.11 5.24 -1.24
CA LEU A 419 -39.41 4.99 -1.88
C LEU A 419 -40.57 5.27 -0.91
N VAL A 420 -40.47 4.82 0.34
CA VAL A 420 -41.46 5.09 1.40
C VAL A 420 -41.65 6.60 1.59
N LEU A 421 -40.56 7.37 1.68
CA LEU A 421 -40.63 8.82 1.86
C LEU A 421 -41.33 9.55 0.70
N ILE A 422 -41.24 9.03 -0.53
CA ILE A 422 -41.95 9.61 -1.68
C ILE A 422 -43.46 9.31 -1.59
N GLU A 423 -43.84 8.19 -0.98
CA GLU A 423 -45.21 7.71 -0.83
C GLU A 423 -45.96 8.34 0.37
N MET A 424 -45.22 8.73 1.41
CA MET A 424 -45.72 9.33 2.66
C MET A 424 -46.60 10.58 2.44
N PRO A 425 -47.57 10.92 3.31
CA PRO A 425 -48.29 12.20 3.29
C PRO A 425 -47.36 13.42 3.49
N PRO A 426 -47.65 14.60 2.88
CA PRO A 426 -46.71 15.74 2.87
C PRO A 426 -46.41 16.28 4.27
N GLU A 427 -47.38 16.16 5.18
CA GLU A 427 -47.28 16.60 6.58
C GLU A 427 -46.22 15.83 7.38
N LEU A 428 -45.98 14.56 7.04
CA LEU A 428 -45.13 13.65 7.81
C LEU A 428 -43.75 13.42 7.18
N VAL A 429 -43.51 13.92 5.96
CA VAL A 429 -42.27 13.65 5.21
C VAL A 429 -41.05 14.23 5.91
N VAL A 430 -41.14 15.43 6.47
CA VAL A 430 -39.98 16.13 7.03
C VAL A 430 -39.45 15.42 8.28
N ASP A 431 -40.35 15.02 9.18
CA ASP A 431 -40.00 14.31 10.41
C ASP A 431 -39.44 12.92 10.11
N GLU A 432 -40.11 12.18 9.22
CA GLU A 432 -39.69 10.83 8.84
C GLU A 432 -38.39 10.85 8.01
N TYR A 433 -38.16 11.88 7.20
CA TYR A 433 -36.91 12.07 6.48
C TYR A 433 -35.72 12.22 7.45
N CYS A 434 -35.89 13.00 8.51
CA CYS A 434 -34.89 13.14 9.58
C CYS A 434 -34.68 11.83 10.36
N SER A 435 -35.71 10.99 10.45
CA SER A 435 -35.64 9.69 11.12
C SER A 435 -34.90 8.63 10.30
N LEU A 436 -35.32 8.43 9.04
CA LEU A 436 -34.93 7.31 8.19
C LEU A 436 -33.61 7.52 7.41
N MET A 437 -33.22 8.77 7.18
CA MET A 437 -32.01 9.08 6.42
C MET A 437 -30.80 9.21 7.34
N PRO A 438 -29.67 8.53 7.05
CA PRO A 438 -28.52 8.53 7.95
C PRO A 438 -27.84 9.91 8.08
N ASN A 439 -27.82 10.71 7.01
CA ASN A 439 -27.36 12.11 7.03
C ASN A 439 -28.41 12.99 6.31
N PRO A 440 -29.44 13.47 7.02
CA PRO A 440 -30.47 14.31 6.41
C PRO A 440 -29.87 15.66 6.00
N SER A 441 -30.22 16.13 4.80
CA SER A 441 -29.72 17.41 4.27
C SER A 441 -30.82 18.14 3.50
N GLY A 442 -30.78 19.48 3.52
CA GLY A 442 -31.71 20.31 2.76
C GLY A 442 -31.78 19.95 1.27
N PRO A 443 -30.65 19.84 0.55
CA PRO A 443 -30.64 19.41 -0.86
C PRO A 443 -31.24 18.01 -1.07
N GLY A 444 -30.98 17.09 -0.14
CA GLY A 444 -31.57 15.75 -0.17
C GLY A 444 -33.10 15.80 0.00
N LEU A 445 -33.59 16.56 0.97
CA LEU A 445 -35.02 16.77 1.21
C LEU A 445 -35.72 17.41 0.00
N THR A 446 -35.13 18.48 -0.55
CA THR A 446 -35.61 19.10 -1.80
C THR A 446 -35.77 18.06 -2.90
N LYS A 447 -34.78 17.18 -3.05
CA LYS A 447 -34.82 16.18 -4.09
C LYS A 447 -35.89 15.11 -3.87
N VAL A 448 -36.11 14.67 -2.63
CA VAL A 448 -37.20 13.75 -2.26
C VAL A 448 -38.56 14.37 -2.60
N LEU A 449 -38.78 15.63 -2.22
CA LEU A 449 -40.02 16.36 -2.49
C LEU A 449 -40.23 16.64 -4.00
N GLN A 450 -39.15 16.88 -4.74
CA GLN A 450 -39.22 16.96 -6.21
C GLN A 450 -39.65 15.62 -6.82
N MET A 451 -39.05 14.51 -6.40
CA MET A 451 -39.41 13.16 -6.89
C MET A 451 -40.87 12.79 -6.61
N ARG A 452 -41.46 13.34 -5.55
CA ARG A 452 -42.90 13.27 -5.25
C ARG A 452 -43.75 14.10 -6.22
N GLY A 453 -43.22 15.23 -6.69
CA GLY A 453 -43.96 16.23 -7.46
C GLY A 453 -44.60 17.31 -6.59
N ALA A 454 -44.00 17.63 -5.44
CA ALA A 454 -44.40 18.76 -4.61
C ALA A 454 -44.21 20.10 -5.35
N SER A 455 -45.06 21.08 -5.07
CA SER A 455 -44.91 22.42 -5.64
C SER A 455 -43.71 23.15 -5.05
N GLU A 456 -43.21 24.20 -5.72
CA GLU A 456 -42.11 25.03 -5.18
C GLU A 456 -42.49 25.67 -3.82
N ALA A 457 -43.76 26.01 -3.63
CA ALA A 457 -44.26 26.53 -2.35
C ALA A 457 -44.17 25.46 -1.25
N ASP A 458 -44.61 24.23 -1.52
CA ASP A 458 -44.56 23.13 -0.55
C ASP A 458 -43.12 22.75 -0.20
N ILE A 459 -42.21 22.80 -1.17
CA ILE A 459 -40.78 22.59 -0.96
C ILE A 459 -40.21 23.65 -0.02
N THR A 460 -40.59 24.92 -0.22
CA THR A 460 -40.12 26.03 0.63
C THR A 460 -40.61 25.86 2.07
N ILE A 461 -41.89 25.54 2.26
CA ILE A 461 -42.48 25.29 3.58
C ILE A 461 -41.81 24.10 4.28
N ALA A 462 -41.56 23.00 3.55
CA ALA A 462 -40.91 21.83 4.11
C ALA A 462 -39.44 22.09 4.48
N LEU A 463 -38.73 22.93 3.72
CA LEU A 463 -37.36 23.34 4.05
C LEU A 463 -37.31 24.26 5.27
N GLU A 464 -38.29 25.15 5.44
CA GLU A 464 -38.44 25.95 6.66
C GLU A 464 -38.69 25.07 7.88
N HIS A 465 -39.59 24.08 7.76
CA HIS A 465 -39.82 23.10 8.83
C HIS A 465 -38.54 22.30 9.16
N PHE A 466 -37.80 21.86 8.14
CA PHE A 466 -36.52 21.18 8.32
C PHE A 466 -35.46 22.05 9.03
N GLN A 467 -35.40 23.34 8.71
CA GLN A 467 -34.48 24.28 9.38
C GLN A 467 -34.88 24.51 10.84
N LEU A 468 -36.17 24.55 11.16
CA LEU A 468 -36.69 24.70 12.51
C LEU A 468 -36.39 23.49 13.41
N LEU A 469 -36.37 22.28 12.85
CA LEU A 469 -35.97 21.07 13.56
C LEU A 469 -34.47 21.08 13.95
N GLY A 470 -33.65 21.83 13.20
CA GLY A 470 -32.23 22.11 13.49
C GLY A 470 -31.30 20.88 13.45
N PRO A 471 -29.96 21.06 13.30
CA PRO A 471 -29.00 19.96 13.42
C PRO A 471 -28.79 19.47 14.87
N GLY A 472 -29.56 19.98 15.84
CA GLY A 472 -29.25 19.98 17.26
C GLY A 472 -29.97 18.92 18.10
N HIS A 473 -30.54 17.88 17.49
CA HIS A 473 -31.25 16.84 18.25
C HIS A 473 -30.74 15.42 17.98
N ARG A 474 -29.42 15.22 17.91
CA ARG A 474 -28.78 13.92 18.17
C ARG A 474 -27.40 14.10 18.80
N ASP A 475 -27.28 13.76 20.09
CA ASP A 475 -25.99 13.42 20.69
C ASP A 475 -25.39 12.22 19.94
N THR A 476 -24.46 12.49 19.03
CA THR A 476 -23.53 11.50 18.50
C THR A 476 -22.13 12.12 18.44
N PRO A 477 -21.06 11.35 18.76
CA PRO A 477 -19.71 11.88 18.81
C PRO A 477 -19.23 12.34 17.44
N SER A 478 -18.27 13.27 17.47
CA SER A 478 -17.52 13.89 16.36
C SER A 478 -17.56 13.20 14.98
N PRO A 479 -17.55 13.98 13.88
CA PRO A 479 -17.66 13.44 12.53
C PRO A 479 -16.50 12.47 12.19
N PRO A 480 -16.77 11.25 11.70
CA PRO A 480 -15.80 10.54 10.88
C PRO A 480 -15.64 11.28 9.53
N PRO A 481 -14.47 11.15 8.86
CA PRO A 481 -14.23 11.78 7.56
C PRO A 481 -15.34 11.40 6.58
N ALA A 482 -15.79 12.38 5.78
CA ALA A 482 -16.92 12.27 4.87
C ALA A 482 -16.94 10.93 4.11
N LEU A 483 -18.01 10.15 4.31
CA LEU A 483 -18.25 8.96 3.52
C LEU A 483 -18.66 9.36 2.09
N PRO A 484 -18.13 8.71 1.03
CA PRO A 484 -18.18 9.18 -0.36
C PRO A 484 -19.57 9.36 -1.01
N TRP A 485 -20.66 8.98 -0.34
CA TRP A 485 -22.00 8.88 -0.94
C TRP A 485 -22.77 10.21 -1.06
N LEU A 486 -22.24 11.31 -0.48
CA LEU A 486 -22.76 12.68 -0.70
C LEU A 486 -22.22 13.32 -1.99
N ALA A 487 -21.21 12.74 -2.62
CA ALA A 487 -20.91 13.04 -4.01
C ALA A 487 -21.91 12.24 -4.85
N GLY A 488 -22.99 12.89 -5.31
CA GLY A 488 -23.76 12.34 -6.43
C GLY A 488 -22.79 11.99 -7.57
N PRO A 489 -23.08 10.97 -8.41
CA PRO A 489 -22.26 10.74 -9.58
C PRO A 489 -22.33 12.02 -10.41
N SER A 490 -21.22 12.75 -10.47
CA SER A 490 -21.07 13.80 -11.47
C SER A 490 -21.36 13.16 -12.83
N PRO A 491 -22.15 13.79 -13.72
CA PRO A 491 -22.35 13.31 -15.08
C PRO A 491 -21.06 13.31 -15.91
N ALA A 492 -19.92 13.73 -15.34
CA ALA A 492 -18.63 13.36 -15.87
C ALA A 492 -18.43 11.86 -15.67
N ALA A 493 -18.55 11.14 -16.79
CA ALA A 493 -17.99 9.82 -17.00
C ALA A 493 -16.69 9.60 -16.20
N LEU A 494 -16.47 8.33 -15.85
CA LEU A 494 -15.17 7.71 -15.61
C LEU A 494 -14.20 8.10 -16.73
N THR A 495 -13.70 9.32 -16.65
CA THR A 495 -12.60 9.83 -17.43
C THR A 495 -11.49 9.83 -16.40
N MET A 496 -10.60 8.86 -16.54
CA MET A 496 -9.31 8.86 -15.87
C MET A 496 -8.75 10.29 -15.96
N GLY A 497 -8.59 10.94 -14.81
CA GLY A 497 -7.98 12.26 -14.77
C GLY A 497 -6.48 12.11 -15.05
N PRO A 498 -5.84 13.06 -15.75
CA PRO A 498 -4.40 13.03 -15.87
C PRO A 498 -3.79 13.17 -14.47
N PHE A 499 -2.84 12.29 -14.13
CA PHE A 499 -1.91 12.55 -13.04
C PHE A 499 -1.44 14.00 -13.15
N LYS A 500 -1.35 14.74 -12.03
CA LYS A 500 -0.79 16.09 -12.00
C LYS A 500 0.58 16.06 -11.33
N GLY A 501 1.60 16.42 -12.10
CA GLY A 501 2.99 16.50 -11.69
C GLY A 501 3.37 17.96 -11.45
N GLU A 502 3.77 18.32 -10.23
CA GLU A 502 4.22 19.67 -9.89
C GLU A 502 5.56 19.65 -9.15
N ARG A 503 6.41 20.64 -9.44
CA ARG A 503 7.65 20.88 -8.67
C ARG A 503 7.32 21.84 -7.53
N LEU A 504 7.54 21.38 -6.31
CA LEU A 504 7.28 22.16 -5.09
C LEU A 504 8.40 23.18 -4.82
N PRO A 505 8.11 24.27 -4.08
CA PRO A 505 9.09 25.32 -3.77
C PRO A 505 10.34 24.82 -3.03
N ASN A 506 10.23 23.69 -2.32
CA ASN A 506 11.32 23.06 -1.59
C ASN A 506 12.21 22.14 -2.46
N GLY A 507 12.02 22.15 -3.78
CA GLY A 507 12.80 21.32 -4.71
C GLY A 507 12.34 19.85 -4.81
N GLN A 508 11.28 19.47 -4.11
CA GLN A 508 10.64 18.16 -4.27
C GLN A 508 9.63 18.19 -5.43
N PHE A 509 9.24 17.01 -5.88
CA PHE A 509 8.26 16.81 -6.93
C PHE A 509 7.05 16.10 -6.35
N ARG A 510 5.85 16.45 -6.80
CA ARG A 510 4.60 15.87 -6.34
C ARG A 510 3.83 15.34 -7.53
N ILE A 511 3.35 14.11 -7.44
CA ILE A 511 2.41 13.52 -8.39
C ILE A 511 1.09 13.31 -7.64
N SER A 512 -0.03 13.76 -8.22
CA SER A 512 -1.35 13.63 -7.60
C SER A 512 -2.43 13.16 -8.56
N GLU A 513 -3.31 12.28 -8.08
CA GLU A 513 -4.55 11.86 -8.76
C GLU A 513 -5.61 11.60 -7.68
N GLY A 514 -6.65 12.44 -7.61
CA GLY A 514 -7.65 12.36 -6.55
C GLY A 514 -7.03 12.57 -5.16
N GLN A 515 -7.17 11.57 -4.28
CA GLN A 515 -6.59 11.58 -2.93
C GLN A 515 -5.16 11.03 -2.86
N LEU A 516 -4.66 10.39 -3.93
CA LEU A 516 -3.31 9.87 -3.96
C LEU A 516 -2.31 11.01 -4.18
N VAL A 517 -1.38 11.19 -3.25
CA VAL A 517 -0.31 12.19 -3.33
C VAL A 517 1.04 11.54 -3.09
N ILE A 518 1.90 11.56 -4.10
CA ILE A 518 3.25 10.99 -4.03
C ILE A 518 4.27 12.12 -4.06
N HIS A 519 5.10 12.23 -3.01
CA HIS A 519 6.21 13.16 -2.95
C HIS A 519 7.53 12.47 -3.29
N LEU A 520 8.25 13.02 -4.26
CA LEU A 520 9.52 12.52 -4.79
C LEU A 520 10.61 13.56 -4.57
N LYS A 521 11.75 13.15 -4.02
CA LYS A 521 12.89 14.06 -3.78
C LYS A 521 13.84 14.19 -4.97
N ARG A 522 13.68 13.36 -6.00
CA ARG A 522 14.61 13.24 -7.13
C ARG A 522 13.90 13.50 -8.44
N GLU A 523 14.43 14.44 -9.21
CA GLU A 523 13.91 14.81 -10.53
C GLU A 523 13.96 13.65 -11.52
N LYS A 524 15.04 12.85 -11.51
CA LYS A 524 15.16 11.67 -12.39
C LYS A 524 14.06 10.65 -12.13
N VAL A 525 13.72 10.41 -10.87
CA VAL A 525 12.65 9.49 -10.45
C VAL A 525 11.28 10.06 -10.80
N PHE A 526 11.08 11.37 -10.59
CA PHE A 526 9.88 12.06 -11.06
C PHE A 526 9.71 11.94 -12.57
N ASN A 527 10.74 12.21 -13.37
CA ASN A 527 10.66 12.13 -14.82
C ASN A 527 10.39 10.71 -15.30
N THR A 528 11.02 9.68 -14.72
CA THR A 528 10.74 8.29 -15.06
C THR A 528 9.29 7.91 -14.71
N LEU A 529 8.83 8.20 -13.48
CA LEU A 529 7.46 7.92 -13.06
C LEU A 529 6.44 8.71 -13.87
N TRP A 530 6.69 9.99 -14.10
CA TRP A 530 5.82 10.87 -14.86
C TRP A 530 5.72 10.43 -16.31
N SER A 531 6.84 10.17 -16.99
CA SER A 531 6.84 9.67 -18.37
C SER A 531 6.11 8.34 -18.49
N PHE A 532 6.24 7.46 -17.49
CA PHE A 532 5.55 6.18 -17.45
C PHE A 532 4.04 6.35 -17.21
N LEU A 533 3.64 7.18 -16.25
CA LEU A 533 2.22 7.45 -15.97
C LEU A 533 1.53 8.13 -17.15
N VAL A 534 2.23 9.03 -17.83
CA VAL A 534 1.75 9.67 -19.08
C VAL A 534 1.67 8.64 -20.21
N ALA A 535 2.65 7.76 -20.38
CA ALA A 535 2.62 6.71 -21.40
C ALA A 535 1.53 5.67 -21.15
N ALA A 536 1.34 5.24 -19.90
CA ALA A 536 0.27 4.33 -19.50
C ALA A 536 -1.12 4.96 -19.73
N TYR A 537 -1.25 6.26 -19.51
CA TYR A 537 -2.46 7.01 -19.82
C TYR A 537 -2.69 7.23 -21.33
N GLN A 538 -1.62 7.41 -22.11
CA GLN A 538 -1.72 7.59 -23.56
C GLN A 538 -1.95 6.27 -24.32
N ALA A 539 -1.68 5.12 -23.68
CA ALA A 539 -1.94 3.78 -24.22
C ALA A 539 -3.34 3.22 -23.87
N THR A 540 -4.09 3.90 -23.00
CA THR A 540 -5.52 3.69 -22.71
C THR A 540 -6.39 4.63 -23.52
#